data_AF-A0A453FC40-F1
#
_entry.id   AF-A0A453FC40-F1
#
_cell.length_a   1.000
_cell.length_b   1.000
_cell.length_c   1.000
_cell.angle_alpha   90.00
_cell.angle_beta   90.00
_cell.angle_gamma   90.00
#
_symmetry.space_group_name_H-M   'P 1'
#
loop_
_entity.id
_entity.type
_entity.pdbx_description
1 polymer ?
#
loop_
_entity_poly.entity_id
_entity_poly.type
_entity_poly.pdbx_seq_one_letter_code
_entity_poly.pdbx_strand_id
1 'polypeptide(L)'
;TWAQILRPKYLQSKTLSQVTVRPMDSPFWKGLMRVKSVFLNRTKFVVGNGTSTRFWEDTWLGDTPLALQYPSLYSIVQRRDATVESVCQSTPLNISFRRALAGNRWEAWLHLVRRLMDVQLSQRPDQL
;
A
#
# COMPACT_ATOMS: atom_id res chain seq x y z
N THR A 1 -12.62 -7.51 24.66
CA THR A 1 -11.59 -6.44 24.59
C THR A 1 -11.96 -5.41 23.54
N TRP A 2 -11.52 -4.14 23.66
CA TRP A 2 -11.85 -3.04 22.72
C TRP A 2 -11.68 -3.39 21.22
N ALA A 3 -10.75 -4.28 20.87
CA ALA A 3 -10.56 -4.79 19.52
C ALA A 3 -11.78 -5.53 18.92
N GLN A 4 -12.60 -6.19 19.75
CA GLN A 4 -13.80 -6.92 19.32
C GLN A 4 -14.94 -5.97 18.90
N ILE A 5 -14.91 -4.71 19.35
CA ILE A 5 -15.90 -3.69 18.96
C ILE A 5 -15.46 -2.99 17.67
N LEU A 6 -14.15 -2.74 17.53
CA LEU A 6 -13.59 -2.04 16.38
C LEU A 6 -13.73 -2.81 15.06
N ARG A 7 -13.54 -4.14 15.10
CA ARG A 7 -13.62 -4.98 13.90
C ARG A 7 -14.99 -4.89 13.19
N PRO A 8 -16.12 -5.27 13.82
CA PRO A 8 -17.41 -5.24 13.14
C PRO A 8 -17.89 -3.82 12.80
N LYS A 9 -17.50 -2.82 13.61
CA LYS A 9 -17.98 -1.44 13.42
C LYS A 9 -17.22 -0.65 12.35
N TYR A 10 -15.92 -0.88 12.19
CA TYR A 10 -15.08 -0.02 11.35
C TYR A 10 -14.19 -0.76 10.34
N LEU A 11 -13.72 -1.97 10.65
CA LEU A 11 -12.77 -2.70 9.78
C LEU A 11 -13.47 -3.69 8.85
N GLN A 12 -14.59 -4.28 9.27
CA GLN A 12 -15.26 -5.37 8.56
C GLN A 12 -14.26 -6.51 8.25
N SER A 13 -14.02 -6.83 6.97
CA SER A 13 -13.02 -7.79 6.50
C SER A 13 -11.67 -7.17 6.17
N LYS A 14 -11.52 -5.84 6.29
CA LYS A 14 -10.32 -5.11 5.88
C LYS A 14 -9.30 -5.03 7.03
N THR A 15 -8.04 -5.01 6.67
CA THR A 15 -6.97 -4.74 7.63
C THR A 15 -6.90 -3.26 7.97
N LEU A 16 -6.25 -2.94 9.10
CA LEU A 16 -6.06 -1.56 9.53
C LEU A 16 -5.44 -0.72 8.42
N SER A 17 -4.43 -1.20 7.67
CA SER A 17 -3.79 -0.51 6.54
C SER A 17 -4.77 -0.12 5.43
N GLN A 18 -5.72 -1.00 5.10
CA GLN A 18 -6.66 -0.83 3.98
C GLN A 18 -7.82 0.15 4.23
N VAL A 19 -8.11 0.52 5.48
CA VAL A 19 -9.23 1.44 5.77
C VAL A 19 -8.82 2.91 5.57
N THR A 20 -9.71 3.73 5.03
CA THR A 20 -9.52 5.17 4.85
C THR A 20 -10.56 5.95 5.64
N VAL A 21 -10.25 7.20 6.00
CA VAL A 21 -11.20 8.09 6.68
C VAL A 21 -12.27 8.55 5.70
N ARG A 22 -13.54 8.45 6.11
CA ARG A 22 -14.70 8.96 5.38
C ARG A 22 -15.23 10.25 6.04
N PRO A 23 -15.87 11.16 5.26
CA PRO A 23 -16.38 12.42 5.79
C PRO A 23 -17.37 12.25 6.95
N MET A 24 -18.24 11.25 6.88
CA MET A 24 -19.26 10.94 7.89
C MET A 24 -18.74 10.14 9.10
N ASP A 25 -17.45 9.82 9.14
CA ASP A 25 -16.89 9.05 10.25
C ASP A 25 -16.89 9.83 11.56
N SER A 26 -17.11 9.10 12.66
CA SER A 26 -17.08 9.66 14.00
C SER A 26 -15.75 10.37 14.31
N PRO A 27 -15.75 11.46 15.10
CA PRO A 27 -14.52 12.15 15.51
C PRO A 27 -13.49 11.23 16.15
N PHE A 28 -13.94 10.24 16.94
CA PHE A 28 -13.10 9.19 17.50
C PHE A 28 -12.34 8.40 16.42
N TRP A 29 -13.05 7.93 15.39
CA TRP A 29 -12.44 7.19 14.28
C TRP A 29 -11.46 8.05 13.49
N LYS A 30 -11.80 9.32 13.23
CA LYS A 30 -10.88 10.28 12.59
C LYS A 30 -9.59 10.45 13.39
N GLY A 31 -9.69 10.55 14.72
CA GLY A 31 -8.54 10.61 15.62
C GLY A 31 -7.67 9.36 15.55
N LEU A 32 -8.29 8.18 15.63
CA LEU A 32 -7.59 6.89 15.53
C LEU A 32 -6.86 6.73 14.18
N MET A 33 -7.52 7.13 13.09
CA MET A 33 -6.95 7.06 11.74
C MET A 33 -5.76 8.00 11.54
N ARG A 34 -5.70 9.12 12.26
CA ARG A 34 -4.53 10.00 12.27
C ARG A 34 -3.33 9.36 12.97
N VAL A 35 -3.56 8.62 14.06
CA VAL A 35 -2.50 7.84 14.72
C VAL A 35 -2.03 6.70 13.81
N LYS A 36 -2.98 6.00 13.17
CA LYS A 36 -2.69 4.96 12.18
C LYS A 36 -1.78 5.49 11.07
N SER A 37 -2.09 6.64 10.46
CA SER A 37 -1.28 7.16 9.35
C SER A 37 0.15 7.50 9.78
N VAL A 38 0.33 8.07 10.98
CA VAL A 38 1.66 8.35 11.53
C VAL A 38 2.43 7.06 11.81
N PHE A 39 1.77 6.05 12.38
CA PHE A 39 2.37 4.76 12.68
C PHE A 39 2.82 4.04 11.41
N LEU A 40 1.92 3.88 10.43
CA LEU A 40 2.22 3.18 9.17
C LEU A 40 3.33 3.85 8.36
N ASN A 41 3.44 5.18 8.43
CA ASN A 41 4.51 5.90 7.74
C ASN A 41 5.89 5.71 8.41
N ARG A 42 5.94 5.22 9.65
CA ARG A 42 7.18 4.97 10.41
C ARG A 42 7.54 3.49 10.54
N THR A 43 6.65 2.59 10.13
CA THR A 43 6.86 1.14 10.24
C THR A 43 7.15 0.55 8.88
N LYS A 44 8.12 -0.37 8.81
CA LYS A 44 8.51 -1.08 7.60
C LYS A 44 7.91 -2.48 7.60
N PHE A 45 7.02 -2.74 6.67
CA PHE A 45 6.37 -4.03 6.50
C PHE A 45 7.32 -5.04 5.86
N VAL A 46 7.36 -6.25 6.43
CA VAL A 46 7.96 -7.42 5.80
C VAL A 46 6.86 -8.13 5.02
N VAL A 47 6.95 -8.08 3.70
CA VAL A 47 5.94 -8.69 2.81
C VAL A 47 6.05 -10.21 2.86
N GLY A 48 4.93 -10.85 3.19
CA GLY A 48 4.72 -12.27 3.05
C GLY A 48 3.91 -12.55 1.79
N ASN A 49 2.60 -12.69 1.96
CA ASN A 49 1.63 -12.93 0.89
C ASN A 49 1.18 -11.64 0.18
N GLY A 50 1.48 -10.46 0.74
CA GLY A 50 1.20 -9.16 0.14
C GLY A 50 -0.26 -8.74 0.17
N THR A 51 -1.15 -9.50 0.83
CA THR A 51 -2.60 -9.25 0.87
C THR A 51 -2.96 -8.02 1.72
N SER A 52 -2.14 -7.71 2.71
CA SER A 52 -2.42 -6.69 3.73
C SER A 52 -1.58 -5.42 3.54
N THR A 53 -0.51 -5.52 2.75
CA THR A 53 0.41 -4.42 2.45
C THR A 53 -0.04 -3.67 1.19
N ARG A 54 -0.23 -2.35 1.29
CA ARG A 54 -0.55 -1.49 0.14
C ARG A 54 0.72 -1.20 -0.65
N PHE A 55 0.66 -1.40 -1.96
CA PHE A 55 1.84 -1.32 -2.82
C PHE A 55 2.48 0.08 -2.79
N TRP A 56 1.70 1.16 -2.89
CA TRP A 56 2.25 2.52 -2.99
C TRP A 56 2.43 3.21 -1.63
N GLU A 57 1.54 2.96 -0.69
CA GLU A 57 1.37 3.80 0.50
C GLU A 57 2.02 3.24 1.78
N ASP A 58 2.34 1.95 1.81
CA ASP A 58 3.04 1.34 2.94
C ASP A 58 4.54 1.23 2.64
N THR A 59 5.38 1.35 3.67
CA THR A 59 6.83 1.18 3.55
C THR A 59 7.15 -0.30 3.57
N TRP A 60 7.38 -0.91 2.41
CA TRP A 60 7.71 -2.34 2.33
C TRP A 60 8.89 -2.65 1.40
N LEU A 61 9.21 -1.74 0.48
CA LEU A 61 10.32 -1.85 -0.45
C LEU A 61 11.26 -0.63 -0.30
N GLY A 62 12.33 -0.78 0.48
CA GLY A 62 13.23 0.31 0.88
C GLY A 62 12.87 0.89 2.25
N ASP A 63 13.10 2.19 2.45
CA ASP A 63 12.97 2.84 3.77
C ASP A 63 11.82 3.84 3.85
N THR A 64 11.18 4.15 2.72
CA THR A 64 10.00 5.02 2.65
C THR A 64 8.92 4.39 1.75
N PRO A 65 7.66 4.83 1.79
CA PRO A 65 6.65 4.34 0.86
C PRO A 65 7.02 4.59 -0.60
N LEU A 66 6.63 3.69 -1.51
CA LEU A 66 6.92 3.83 -2.94
C LEU A 66 6.30 5.11 -3.54
N ALA A 67 5.19 5.61 -2.97
CA ALA A 67 4.59 6.88 -3.34
C ALA A 67 5.52 8.09 -3.12
N LEU A 68 6.40 8.02 -2.10
CA LEU A 68 7.40 9.07 -1.83
C LEU A 68 8.67 8.88 -2.64
N GLN A 69 9.06 7.63 -2.92
CA GLN A 69 10.22 7.33 -3.75
C GLN A 69 9.98 7.67 -5.23
N TYR A 70 8.75 7.48 -5.73
CA TYR A 70 8.38 7.69 -7.13
C TYR A 70 7.14 8.60 -7.27
N PRO A 71 7.23 9.88 -6.88
CA PRO A 71 6.07 10.78 -6.89
C PRO A 71 5.51 10.99 -8.31
N SER A 72 6.38 10.98 -9.33
CA SER A 72 6.00 11.11 -10.73
C SER A 72 5.13 9.94 -11.20
N LEU A 73 5.45 8.70 -10.80
CA LEU A 73 4.64 7.52 -11.09
C LEU A 73 3.33 7.55 -10.29
N TYR A 74 3.42 7.81 -8.98
CA TYR A 74 2.26 7.82 -8.09
C TYR A 74 1.17 8.82 -8.52
N SER A 75 1.57 9.96 -9.08
CA SER A 75 0.63 10.98 -9.58
C SER A 75 -0.31 10.45 -10.69
N ILE A 76 0.18 9.50 -11.50
CA ILE A 76 -0.54 8.94 -12.65
C ILE A 76 -1.10 7.54 -12.41
N VAL A 77 -0.87 6.92 -11.25
CA VAL A 77 -1.47 5.63 -10.89
C VAL A 77 -3.00 5.74 -10.81
N GLN A 78 -3.69 4.77 -11.39
CA GLN A 78 -5.14 4.69 -11.37
C GLN A 78 -5.66 4.05 -10.07
N ARG A 79 -5.05 2.93 -9.63
CA ARG A 79 -5.42 2.16 -8.43
C ARG A 79 -4.38 2.35 -7.33
N ARG A 80 -4.61 3.34 -6.45
CA ARG A 80 -3.68 3.67 -5.35
C ARG A 80 -3.80 2.72 -4.15
N ASP A 81 -4.96 2.08 -4.03
CA ASP A 81 -5.33 1.13 -2.99
C ASP A 81 -4.91 -0.32 -3.32
N ALA A 82 -4.19 -0.54 -4.42
CA ALA A 82 -3.71 -1.86 -4.80
C ALA A 82 -2.75 -2.45 -3.75
N THR A 83 -2.92 -3.74 -3.47
CA THR A 83 -2.06 -4.51 -2.56
C THR A 83 -0.83 -5.03 -3.28
N VAL A 84 0.21 -5.41 -2.54
CA VAL A 84 1.43 -6.00 -3.14
C VAL A 84 1.09 -7.31 -3.85
N GLU A 85 0.21 -8.13 -3.27
CA GLU A 85 -0.31 -9.34 -3.91
C GLU A 85 -0.92 -9.02 -5.28
N SER A 86 -1.92 -8.12 -5.32
CA SER A 86 -2.63 -7.80 -6.57
C SER A 86 -1.71 -7.30 -7.67
N VAL A 87 -0.60 -6.64 -7.32
CA VAL A 87 0.33 -6.05 -8.27
C VAL A 87 1.37 -7.07 -8.76
N CYS A 88 1.92 -7.86 -7.82
CA CYS A 88 3.04 -8.76 -8.07
C CYS A 88 2.63 -10.20 -8.43
N GLN A 89 1.35 -10.57 -8.26
CA GLN A 89 0.86 -11.93 -8.55
C GLN A 89 0.82 -12.26 -10.05
N SER A 90 0.83 -11.25 -10.94
CA SER A 90 0.84 -11.46 -12.39
C SER A 90 2.13 -10.94 -13.03
N THR A 91 2.57 -11.63 -14.09
CA THR A 91 3.59 -11.12 -15.04
C THR A 91 2.92 -10.93 -16.40
N PRO A 92 2.82 -9.70 -16.94
CA PRO A 92 3.35 -8.44 -16.40
C PRO A 92 2.61 -7.94 -15.15
N LEU A 93 3.28 -7.04 -14.39
CA LEU A 93 2.74 -6.42 -13.16
C LEU A 93 1.37 -5.77 -13.43
N ASN A 94 0.41 -5.99 -12.54
CA ASN A 94 -0.95 -5.46 -12.68
C ASN A 94 -1.03 -4.01 -12.17
N ILE A 95 -0.35 -3.10 -12.86
CA ILE A 95 -0.39 -1.66 -12.57
C ILE A 95 -0.91 -0.91 -13.78
N SER A 96 -2.00 -0.17 -13.58
CA SER A 96 -2.56 0.71 -14.59
C SER A 96 -2.24 2.18 -14.30
N PHE A 97 -1.78 2.87 -15.34
CA PHE A 97 -1.47 4.30 -15.33
C PHE A 97 -2.48 5.07 -16.18
N ARG A 98 -2.89 6.25 -15.70
CA ARG A 98 -3.78 7.17 -16.43
C ARG A 98 -3.11 7.88 -17.60
N ARG A 99 -1.78 7.83 -17.70
CA ARG A 99 -0.97 8.50 -18.72
C ARG A 99 0.12 7.57 -19.20
N ALA A 100 0.59 7.78 -20.44
CA ALA A 100 1.73 7.07 -20.98
C ALA A 100 2.99 7.32 -20.14
N LEU A 101 3.76 6.25 -19.94
CA LEU A 101 5.10 6.30 -19.38
C LEU A 101 6.05 6.79 -20.48
N ALA A 102 6.58 8.01 -20.33
CA ALA A 102 7.51 8.60 -21.28
C ALA A 102 8.55 9.43 -20.52
N GLY A 103 9.77 9.51 -21.08
CA GLY A 103 10.91 10.22 -20.48
C GLY A 103 11.23 9.71 -19.07
N ASN A 104 11.38 10.63 -18.13
CA ASN A 104 11.71 10.34 -16.73
C ASN A 104 10.76 9.34 -16.04
N ARG A 105 9.49 9.27 -16.45
CA ARG A 105 8.53 8.29 -15.89
C ARG A 105 8.84 6.88 -16.35
N TRP A 106 9.34 6.70 -17.56
CA TRP A 106 9.73 5.39 -18.07
C TRP A 106 10.98 4.87 -17.34
N GLU A 107 11.98 5.72 -17.15
CA GLU A 107 13.18 5.38 -16.38
C GLU A 107 12.85 5.02 -14.93
N ALA A 108 12.01 5.83 -14.27
CA ALA A 108 11.52 5.54 -12.93
C ALA A 108 10.76 4.20 -12.87
N TRP A 109 9.96 3.91 -13.89
CA TRP A 109 9.24 2.63 -14.00
C TRP A 109 10.20 1.45 -14.14
N LEU A 110 11.19 1.52 -15.04
CA LEU A 110 12.18 0.47 -15.21
C LEU A 110 12.99 0.23 -13.92
N HIS A 111 13.37 1.29 -13.24
CA HIS A 111 14.06 1.19 -11.95
C HIS A 111 13.19 0.50 -10.89
N LEU A 112 11.89 0.83 -10.84
CA LEU A 112 10.94 0.15 -9.94
C LEU A 112 10.78 -1.32 -10.31
N VAL A 113 10.54 -1.65 -11.58
CA VAL A 113 10.40 -3.04 -12.05
C VAL A 113 11.62 -3.87 -11.68
N ARG A 114 12.83 -3.32 -11.86
CA ARG A 114 14.07 -4.01 -11.50
C ARG A 114 14.11 -4.40 -10.02
N ARG A 115 13.70 -3.49 -9.13
CA ARG A 115 13.63 -3.78 -7.69
C ARG A 115 12.54 -4.79 -7.33
N LEU A 116 11.48 -4.85 -8.13
CA LEU A 116 10.39 -5.82 -7.93
C LEU A 116 10.75 -7.22 -8.43
N MET A 117 11.69 -7.36 -9.37
CA MET A 117 12.14 -8.69 -9.82
C MET A 117 12.75 -9.51 -8.69
N ASP A 118 13.35 -8.86 -7.69
CA ASP A 118 13.94 -9.51 -6.52
C ASP A 118 12.90 -9.84 -5.43
N VAL A 119 11.64 -9.41 -5.61
CA VAL A 119 10.57 -9.62 -4.63
C VAL A 119 9.90 -10.97 -4.89
N GLN A 120 10.00 -11.88 -3.92
CA GLN A 120 9.31 -13.16 -3.95
C GLN A 120 8.23 -13.18 -2.87
N LEU A 121 6.97 -13.32 -3.30
CA LEU A 121 5.85 -13.50 -2.38
C LEU A 121 5.87 -14.91 -1.76
N SER A 122 5.55 -14.99 -0.48
CA SER A 122 5.42 -16.24 0.25
C SER A 122 3.96 -16.51 0.64
N GLN A 123 3.66 -17.72 1.11
CA GLN A 123 2.32 -18.06 1.61
C GLN A 123 2.05 -17.54 3.03
N ARG A 124 3.05 -16.90 3.69
CA ARG A 124 2.94 -16.42 5.07
C ARG A 124 2.23 -15.06 5.11
N PRO A 125 1.51 -14.73 6.20
CA PRO A 125 0.92 -13.40 6.34
C PRO A 125 2.00 -12.31 6.42
N ASP A 126 1.66 -11.11 5.94
CA ASP A 126 2.51 -9.92 6.07
C ASP A 126 2.79 -9.58 7.55
N GLN A 127 4.00 -9.09 7.83
CA GLN A 127 4.46 -8.73 9.17
C GLN A 127 4.86 -7.25 9.24
N LEU A 128 4.78 -6.68 10.46
CA LEU A 128 5.24 -5.33 10.80
C LEU A 128 6.70 -5.31 11.22
#